data_AF-A0A0E0BYV2-F1
#
_entry.id   AF-A0A0E0BYV2-F1
#
_cell.length_a   1.000
_cell.length_b   1.000
_cell.length_c   1.000
_cell.angle_alpha   90.00
_cell.angle_beta   90.00
_cell.angle_gamma   90.00
#
_symmetry.space_group_name_H-M   'P 1'
#
loop_
_entity.id
_entity.type
_entity.pdbx_description
1 polymer ?
#
loop_
_entity_poly.entity_id
_entity_poly.type
_entity_poly.pdbx_seq_one_letter_code
_entity_poly.pdbx_strand_id
1 'polypeptide(L)'
;MTKIPLVAVYLGNLIDDTYTGVYHANLTLHLYFHPAAAPQPPEQQHADLILPISRSLPLNDGQWFAIQNSTDVQSKKLVIPSNTYRAVLEVFVSFHSNDEDCLPGNGAFREITVQLDGDFVGAVWPFTVIYTGGVNPLFWRPITAIGSFNLPTYDIDITPFLGKLLDGKEHNSGFSVTNALDVWFIDANLHLWLDHKIEKTFGSLVSYEAPKLTLHVDSNFSAMDGRFVTSASRHISATGWVNSSYGKVMTTFYQRFSYKNSNLYSKNGTFQVVNQTIEAKSGVFAKSSVVLFLEEVHRTFPLYIFSGTSDQVGDEYSLVSVVKMGFNEKRISGRKQEFSYISLQNAQSAHGYMKVKKNLVVDGLGETHQVYKYAGTDGCYSRFVGSRNYTIIFDSSGDVCSKRSPHNRPKFSSVKLT
;
A
#
# COMPACT_ATOMS: atom_id res chain seq x y z
N MET A 1 14.04 -29.51 -20.25
CA MET A 1 14.75 -28.22 -20.12
C MET A 1 14.21 -27.51 -18.91
N THR A 2 14.98 -27.42 -17.83
CA THR A 2 14.71 -26.50 -16.73
C THR A 2 14.86 -25.09 -17.29
N LYS A 3 13.74 -24.38 -17.48
CA LYS A 3 13.80 -22.95 -17.84
C LYS A 3 14.36 -22.21 -16.63
N ILE A 4 15.57 -21.68 -16.77
CA ILE A 4 16.11 -20.73 -15.80
C ILE A 4 15.31 -19.43 -16.01
N PRO A 5 14.58 -18.93 -15.00
CA PRO A 5 13.88 -17.66 -15.13
C PRO A 5 14.90 -16.53 -15.32
N LEU A 6 14.68 -15.70 -16.33
CA LEU A 6 15.44 -14.47 -16.51
C LEU A 6 15.00 -13.47 -15.44
N VAL A 7 15.95 -12.92 -14.70
CA VAL A 7 15.70 -11.80 -13.78
C VAL A 7 16.33 -10.56 -14.37
N ALA A 8 15.57 -9.47 -14.41
CA ALA A 8 16.01 -8.16 -14.87
C ALA A 8 15.83 -7.13 -13.76
N VAL A 9 16.77 -6.20 -13.64
CA VAL A 9 16.69 -5.04 -12.75
C VAL A 9 16.71 -3.79 -13.61
N TYR A 10 15.76 -2.90 -13.38
CA TYR A 10 15.68 -1.62 -14.05
C TYR A 10 15.79 -0.49 -13.03
N LEU A 11 16.61 0.51 -13.35
CA LEU A 11 16.73 1.75 -12.59
C LEU A 11 16.73 2.89 -13.62
N GLY A 12 15.69 3.73 -13.58
CA GLY A 12 15.57 4.92 -14.44
C GLY A 12 16.53 6.03 -13.99
N ASN A 13 17.84 5.78 -14.06
CA ASN A 13 18.87 6.71 -13.61
C ASN A 13 19.10 7.83 -14.64
N LEU A 14 18.99 9.08 -14.22
CA LEU A 14 19.37 10.24 -15.03
C LEU A 14 20.82 10.60 -14.70
N ILE A 15 21.69 10.60 -15.72
CA ILE A 15 23.09 11.01 -15.57
C ILE A 15 23.33 12.28 -16.41
N ASP A 16 23.67 13.37 -15.74
CA ASP A 16 24.01 14.66 -16.34
C ASP A 16 25.04 15.43 -15.47
N ASP A 17 25.30 16.70 -15.81
CA ASP A 17 26.27 17.55 -15.10
C ASP A 17 25.88 17.82 -13.63
N THR A 18 24.62 17.59 -13.25
CA THR A 18 24.10 17.72 -11.88
C THR A 18 24.00 16.35 -11.19
N TYR A 19 23.45 15.36 -11.88
CA TYR A 19 23.24 14.00 -11.39
C TYR A 19 24.35 13.08 -11.92
N THR A 20 25.47 12.98 -11.21
CA THR A 20 26.67 12.28 -11.71
C THR A 20 26.80 10.82 -11.23
N GLY A 21 25.80 10.31 -10.51
CA GLY A 21 25.86 9.01 -9.85
C GLY A 21 25.74 7.83 -10.82
N VAL A 22 26.77 6.99 -10.89
CA VAL A 22 26.74 5.68 -11.57
C VAL A 22 26.57 4.58 -10.54
N TYR A 23 25.52 3.77 -10.68
CA TYR A 23 25.19 2.71 -9.73
C TYR A 23 25.57 1.33 -10.26
N HIS A 24 26.17 0.52 -9.39
CA HIS A 24 26.42 -0.90 -9.63
C HIS A 24 25.49 -1.73 -8.72
N ALA A 25 24.69 -2.62 -9.29
CA ALA A 25 23.74 -3.44 -8.55
C ALA A 25 24.22 -4.90 -8.45
N ASN A 26 24.26 -5.42 -7.22
CA ASN A 26 24.45 -6.84 -6.95
C ASN A 26 23.12 -7.42 -6.47
N LEU A 27 22.64 -8.48 -7.14
CA LEU A 27 21.41 -9.18 -6.78
C LEU A 27 21.72 -10.51 -6.10
N THR A 28 21.18 -10.70 -4.90
CA THR A 28 21.23 -11.98 -4.17
C THR A 28 19.83 -12.47 -3.89
N LEU A 29 19.53 -13.72 -4.24
CA LEU A 29 18.25 -14.36 -3.95
C LEU A 29 18.43 -15.39 -2.83
N HIS A 30 17.73 -15.19 -1.71
CA HIS A 30 17.67 -16.15 -0.61
C HIS A 30 16.39 -16.97 -0.69
N LEU A 31 16.52 -18.30 -0.80
CA LEU A 31 15.39 -19.23 -0.85
C LEU A 31 15.31 -20.02 0.45
N TYR A 32 14.19 -19.87 1.16
CA TYR A 32 13.93 -20.55 2.42
C TYR A 32 12.88 -21.64 2.22
N PHE A 33 13.28 -22.90 2.25
CA PHE A 33 12.38 -24.04 2.12
C PHE A 33 11.93 -24.50 3.50
N HIS A 34 10.63 -24.44 3.76
CA HIS A 34 10.06 -25.06 4.95
C HIS A 34 9.86 -26.56 4.69
N PRO A 35 10.07 -27.43 5.69
CA PRO A 35 9.67 -28.83 5.59
C PRO A 35 8.20 -28.90 5.18
N ALA A 36 7.86 -29.78 4.23
CA ALA A 36 6.49 -29.91 3.73
C ALA A 36 5.53 -30.07 4.91
N ALA A 37 4.72 -29.04 5.17
CA ALA A 37 3.62 -29.15 6.10
C ALA A 37 2.64 -30.22 5.57
N ALA A 38 1.79 -30.73 6.46
CA ALA A 38 0.67 -31.59 6.07
C ALA A 38 -0.08 -30.98 4.86
N PRO A 39 -0.69 -31.79 3.97
CA PRO A 39 -1.32 -31.31 2.75
C PRO A 39 -2.20 -30.09 3.01
N GLN A 40 -1.79 -28.93 2.49
CA GLN A 40 -2.55 -27.70 2.67
C GLN A 40 -3.87 -27.80 1.87
N PRO A 41 -4.99 -27.34 2.45
CA PRO A 41 -6.25 -27.25 1.72
C PRO A 41 -6.08 -26.37 0.46
N PRO A 42 -6.89 -26.58 -0.60
CA PRO A 42 -6.76 -25.84 -1.87
C PRO A 42 -6.65 -24.31 -1.70
N GLU A 43 -7.41 -23.75 -0.76
CA GLU A 43 -7.45 -22.30 -0.47
C GLU A 43 -6.19 -21.74 0.22
N GLN A 44 -5.29 -22.58 0.73
CA GLN A 44 -4.02 -22.17 1.35
C GLN A 44 -2.80 -22.55 0.51
N GLN A 45 -3.01 -23.27 -0.58
CA GLN A 45 -1.92 -23.55 -1.51
C GLN A 45 -1.41 -22.23 -2.08
N HIS A 46 -0.15 -22.21 -2.50
CA HIS A 46 0.34 -21.12 -3.33
C HIS A 46 -0.46 -21.10 -4.64
N ALA A 47 -0.56 -19.94 -5.29
CA ALA A 47 -1.17 -19.87 -6.60
C ALA A 47 -0.42 -20.80 -7.59
N ASP A 48 -1.15 -21.53 -8.40
CA ASP A 48 -0.60 -22.45 -9.41
C ASP A 48 -0.08 -21.68 -10.63
N LEU A 49 -0.65 -20.51 -10.90
CA LEU A 49 -0.30 -19.64 -12.01
C LEU A 49 -0.37 -18.17 -11.58
N ILE A 50 0.67 -17.41 -11.93
CA ILE A 50 0.70 -15.95 -11.74
C ILE A 50 0.80 -15.31 -13.12
N LEU A 51 -0.18 -14.48 -13.47
CA LEU A 51 -0.22 -13.73 -14.72
C LEU A 51 0.13 -12.25 -14.45
N PRO A 52 1.19 -11.70 -15.05
CA PRO A 52 1.56 -10.30 -14.85
C PRO A 52 0.64 -9.36 -15.64
N ILE A 53 0.11 -8.35 -14.97
CA ILE A 53 -0.73 -7.28 -15.52
C ILE A 53 0.08 -5.98 -15.54
N SER A 54 0.98 -5.95 -16.51
CA SER A 54 1.94 -4.89 -16.79
C SER A 54 2.00 -4.58 -18.28
N ARG A 55 2.72 -3.52 -18.67
CA ARG A 55 2.98 -3.16 -20.07
C ARG A 55 3.67 -4.32 -20.82
N SER A 56 3.31 -4.51 -22.07
CA SER A 56 3.91 -5.54 -22.92
C SER A 56 5.31 -5.15 -23.40
N LEU A 57 6.24 -6.11 -23.43
CA LEU A 57 7.55 -5.97 -24.06
C LEU A 57 7.45 -5.88 -25.60
N PRO A 58 8.47 -5.34 -26.29
CA PRO A 58 9.72 -4.77 -25.74
C PRO A 58 9.56 -3.33 -25.27
N LEU A 59 10.32 -2.96 -24.23
CA LEU A 59 10.41 -1.60 -23.70
C LEU A 59 11.87 -1.30 -23.33
N ASN A 60 12.31 -0.06 -23.56
CA ASN A 60 13.59 0.46 -23.07
C ASN A 60 13.43 1.12 -21.67
N ASP A 61 12.42 0.70 -20.92
CA ASP A 61 11.95 1.31 -19.67
C ASP A 61 11.29 0.24 -18.77
N GLY A 62 10.82 0.63 -17.58
CA GLY A 62 10.05 -0.22 -16.68
C GLY A 62 8.74 -0.72 -17.26
N GLN A 63 8.27 -1.88 -16.76
CA GLN A 63 7.04 -2.53 -17.24
C GLN A 63 5.75 -1.99 -16.58
N TRP A 64 5.85 -1.08 -15.62
CA TRP A 64 4.68 -0.54 -14.93
C TRP A 64 3.89 0.36 -15.87
N PHE A 65 2.56 0.29 -15.82
CA PHE A 65 1.70 1.28 -16.44
C PHE A 65 2.00 2.65 -15.85
N ALA A 66 1.91 3.70 -16.66
CA ALA A 66 2.17 5.07 -16.21
C ALA A 66 0.94 5.94 -16.48
N ILE A 67 0.05 6.04 -15.48
CA ILE A 67 -1.16 6.88 -15.57
C ILE A 67 -0.76 8.35 -15.51
N GLN A 68 -1.16 9.09 -16.53
CA GLN A 68 -0.72 10.47 -16.78
C GLN A 68 -1.70 11.55 -16.31
N ASN A 69 -2.93 11.19 -15.91
CA ASN A 69 -3.94 12.10 -15.34
C ASN A 69 -5.21 11.32 -14.93
N SER A 70 -6.21 12.02 -14.40
CA SER A 70 -7.46 11.45 -13.89
C SER A 70 -8.40 10.82 -14.93
N THR A 71 -8.18 11.04 -16.23
CA THR A 71 -8.96 10.43 -17.33
C THR A 71 -8.25 9.26 -18.01
N ASP A 72 -6.98 9.06 -17.70
CA ASP A 72 -6.17 7.98 -18.26
C ASP A 72 -6.52 6.64 -17.61
N VAL A 73 -6.74 5.64 -18.46
CA VAL A 73 -7.06 4.26 -18.06
C VAL A 73 -6.09 3.31 -18.75
N GLN A 74 -5.31 2.61 -17.95
CA GLN A 74 -4.35 1.62 -18.43
C GLN A 74 -4.91 0.22 -18.22
N SER A 75 -4.71 -0.68 -19.18
CA SER A 75 -5.32 -2.02 -19.09
C SER A 75 -4.52 -3.10 -19.80
N LYS A 76 -4.79 -4.35 -19.42
CA LYS A 76 -4.26 -5.55 -20.08
C LYS A 76 -5.37 -6.56 -20.29
N LYS A 77 -5.36 -7.17 -21.47
CA LYS A 77 -6.20 -8.34 -21.78
C LYS A 77 -5.48 -9.63 -21.40
N LEU A 78 -6.20 -10.54 -20.78
CA LEU A 78 -5.69 -11.85 -20.37
C LEU A 78 -6.78 -12.92 -20.46
N VAL A 79 -6.39 -14.16 -20.71
CA VAL A 79 -7.29 -15.32 -20.67
C VAL A 79 -7.12 -16.01 -19.33
N ILE A 80 -8.21 -16.21 -18.59
CA ILE A 80 -8.20 -16.97 -17.35
C ILE A 80 -8.47 -18.45 -17.67
N PRO A 81 -7.62 -19.40 -17.22
CA PRO A 81 -7.86 -20.84 -17.43
C PRO A 81 -9.23 -21.26 -16.87
N SER A 82 -9.98 -22.02 -17.66
CA SER A 82 -11.36 -22.41 -17.34
C SER A 82 -11.49 -23.31 -16.12
N ASN A 83 -10.40 -23.90 -15.62
CA ASN A 83 -10.36 -24.70 -14.40
C ASN A 83 -9.95 -23.89 -13.14
N THR A 84 -9.88 -22.56 -13.22
CA THR A 84 -9.57 -21.71 -12.06
C THR A 84 -10.69 -21.77 -11.02
N TYR A 85 -10.38 -22.00 -9.75
CA TYR A 85 -11.36 -21.98 -8.65
C TYR A 85 -11.19 -20.82 -7.65
N ARG A 86 -10.05 -20.13 -7.67
CA ARG A 86 -9.80 -18.91 -6.89
C ARG A 86 -8.92 -17.97 -7.70
N ALA A 87 -9.15 -16.66 -7.56
CA ALA A 87 -8.35 -15.63 -8.19
C ALA A 87 -8.18 -14.42 -7.28
N VAL A 88 -6.95 -13.96 -7.08
CA VAL A 88 -6.59 -12.79 -6.28
C VAL A 88 -5.71 -11.87 -7.11
N LEU A 89 -6.08 -10.59 -7.16
CA LEU A 89 -5.29 -9.56 -7.81
C LEU A 89 -4.45 -8.85 -6.75
N GLU A 90 -3.13 -8.92 -6.89
CA GLU A 90 -2.17 -8.15 -6.09
C GLU A 90 -1.78 -6.90 -6.88
N VAL A 91 -2.08 -5.71 -6.35
CA VAL A 91 -1.81 -4.43 -7.00
C VAL A 91 -0.61 -3.73 -6.36
N PHE A 92 0.28 -3.22 -7.21
CA PHE A 92 1.45 -2.41 -6.88
C PHE A 92 1.20 -0.98 -7.35
N VAL A 93 1.57 0.00 -6.54
CA VAL A 93 1.39 1.41 -6.89
C VAL A 93 2.52 2.27 -6.37
N SER A 94 2.98 3.19 -7.21
CA SER A 94 3.95 4.22 -6.88
C SER A 94 3.54 5.53 -7.55
N PHE A 95 3.52 6.64 -6.82
CA PHE A 95 3.15 7.94 -7.34
C PHE A 95 4.35 8.88 -7.31
N HIS A 96 4.48 9.69 -8.37
CA HIS A 96 5.63 10.55 -8.63
C HIS A 96 5.21 11.96 -9.05
N SER A 97 6.18 12.87 -9.22
CA SER A 97 5.96 14.24 -9.70
C SER A 97 5.00 15.03 -8.79
N ASN A 98 4.00 15.70 -9.34
CA ASN A 98 3.10 16.59 -8.59
C ASN A 98 2.25 15.88 -7.53
N ASP A 99 2.13 14.55 -7.60
CA ASP A 99 1.43 13.74 -6.61
C ASP A 99 2.36 13.23 -5.47
N GLU A 100 3.67 13.48 -5.51
CA GLU A 100 4.57 13.27 -4.35
C GLU A 100 4.45 14.36 -3.29
N ASP A 101 4.02 15.56 -3.70
CA ASP A 101 4.04 16.74 -2.85
C ASP A 101 2.83 16.80 -1.90
N CYS A 102 3.04 17.48 -0.77
CA CYS A 102 2.00 17.74 0.25
C CYS A 102 0.95 18.77 -0.19
N LEU A 103 1.08 19.26 -1.42
CA LEU A 103 0.24 20.25 -2.09
C LEU A 103 -0.26 19.70 -3.43
N PRO A 104 -0.90 18.52 -3.46
CA PRO A 104 -1.34 17.96 -4.72
C PRO A 104 -2.41 18.89 -5.30
N GLY A 105 -2.19 19.36 -6.53
CA GLY A 105 -3.28 19.87 -7.37
C GLY A 105 -4.42 18.83 -7.40
N ASN A 106 -5.67 19.24 -7.61
CA ASN A 106 -6.84 18.36 -7.49
C ASN A 106 -7.14 17.78 -6.08
N GLY A 107 -6.51 18.31 -5.02
CA GLY A 107 -6.85 18.00 -3.63
C GLY A 107 -6.13 16.76 -3.05
N ALA A 108 -6.30 16.52 -1.75
CA ALA A 108 -5.46 15.59 -0.98
C ALA A 108 -5.74 14.09 -1.19
N PHE A 109 -6.81 13.74 -1.92
CA PHE A 109 -7.29 12.36 -2.02
C PHE A 109 -7.11 11.78 -3.43
N ARG A 110 -6.62 10.54 -3.48
CA ARG A 110 -6.44 9.71 -4.67
C ARG A 110 -6.95 8.30 -4.38
N GLU A 111 -7.66 7.71 -5.32
CA GLU A 111 -8.12 6.33 -5.29
C GLU A 111 -7.72 5.64 -6.58
N ILE A 112 -7.03 4.50 -6.47
CA ILE A 112 -6.81 3.63 -7.61
C ILE A 112 -8.04 2.76 -7.76
N THR A 113 -8.63 2.77 -8.95
CA THR A 113 -9.77 1.94 -9.30
C THR A 113 -9.31 0.70 -10.06
N VAL A 114 -9.91 -0.44 -9.77
CA VAL A 114 -9.65 -1.70 -10.46
C VAL A 114 -10.92 -2.16 -11.15
N GLN A 115 -10.84 -2.41 -12.45
CA GLN A 115 -11.97 -2.79 -13.29
C GLN A 115 -11.70 -4.12 -14.00
N LEU A 116 -12.72 -4.97 -14.10
CA LEU A 116 -12.72 -6.19 -14.91
C LEU A 116 -13.88 -6.11 -15.92
N ASP A 117 -13.58 -6.08 -17.21
CA ASP A 117 -14.55 -5.90 -18.29
C ASP A 117 -15.50 -4.70 -18.09
N GLY A 118 -15.02 -3.65 -17.43
CA GLY A 118 -15.78 -2.44 -17.09
C GLY A 118 -16.54 -2.51 -15.75
N ASP A 119 -16.65 -3.68 -15.12
CA ASP A 119 -17.16 -3.80 -13.75
C ASP A 119 -16.11 -3.33 -12.74
N PHE A 120 -16.48 -2.46 -11.80
CA PHE A 120 -15.58 -1.99 -10.74
C PHE A 120 -15.43 -3.04 -9.63
N VAL A 121 -14.32 -3.76 -9.60
CA VAL A 121 -14.16 -4.93 -8.72
C VAL A 121 -13.39 -4.64 -7.43
N GLY A 122 -12.71 -3.50 -7.33
CA GLY A 122 -11.94 -3.14 -6.16
C GLY A 122 -11.32 -1.75 -6.23
N ALA A 123 -10.76 -1.32 -5.10
CA ALA A 123 -9.98 -0.09 -5.01
C ALA A 123 -8.75 -0.25 -4.12
N VAL A 124 -7.77 0.64 -4.32
CA VAL A 124 -6.58 0.78 -3.47
C VAL A 124 -6.45 2.23 -3.02
N TRP A 125 -6.36 2.42 -1.70
CA TRP A 125 -6.02 3.69 -1.07
C TRP A 125 -4.62 3.56 -0.47
N PRO A 126 -3.58 4.02 -1.17
CA PRO A 126 -2.22 3.62 -0.87
C PRO A 126 -1.68 4.29 0.38
N PHE A 127 -0.75 3.62 1.04
CA PHE A 127 0.13 4.24 2.03
C PHE A 127 0.89 5.40 1.38
N THR A 128 0.91 6.56 2.03
CA THR A 128 1.64 7.73 1.55
C THR A 128 3.15 7.56 1.78
N VAL A 129 3.84 7.06 0.76
CA VAL A 129 5.32 6.97 0.74
C VAL A 129 5.90 8.38 0.56
N ILE A 130 6.94 8.69 1.33
CA ILE A 130 7.73 9.93 1.17
C ILE A 130 9.12 9.51 0.67
N TYR A 131 9.53 9.97 -0.52
CA TYR A 131 10.84 9.63 -1.06
C TYR A 131 11.97 10.41 -0.38
N THR A 132 13.23 9.99 -0.61
CA THR A 132 14.42 10.47 0.11
C THR A 132 14.78 11.95 -0.12
N GLY A 133 14.01 12.67 -0.94
CA GLY A 133 14.06 14.13 -1.08
C GLY A 133 12.87 14.88 -0.45
N GLY A 134 11.79 14.19 -0.10
CA GLY A 134 10.51 14.82 0.26
C GLY A 134 10.49 15.44 1.66
N VAL A 135 9.73 16.53 1.80
CA VAL A 135 9.56 17.36 3.02
C VAL A 135 10.85 18.01 3.53
N ASN A 136 11.83 17.22 3.93
CA ASN A 136 13.18 17.66 4.29
C ASN A 136 14.19 16.54 3.95
N PRO A 137 15.10 16.74 2.98
CA PRO A 137 16.02 15.71 2.51
C PRO A 137 17.03 15.23 3.59
N LEU A 138 17.19 15.97 4.69
CA LEU A 138 18.07 15.59 5.79
C LEU A 138 17.47 14.48 6.67
N PHE A 139 16.15 14.22 6.59
CA PHE A 139 15.51 13.15 7.35
C PHE A 139 15.93 11.76 6.90
N TRP A 140 16.21 11.60 5.61
CA TRP A 140 16.25 10.30 4.96
C TRP A 140 17.66 9.71 4.86
N ARG A 141 18.51 10.02 5.84
CA ARG A 141 19.93 9.65 5.87
C ARG A 141 20.30 9.22 7.29
N PRO A 142 20.92 8.03 7.49
CA PRO A 142 20.94 6.88 6.59
C PRO A 142 19.62 6.08 6.59
N ILE A 143 18.63 6.44 7.41
CA ILE A 143 17.34 5.75 7.49
C ILE A 143 16.37 6.40 6.50
N THR A 144 15.85 5.65 5.54
CA THR A 144 14.87 6.16 4.57
C THR A 144 13.43 6.00 5.05
N ALA A 145 12.48 6.66 4.37
CA ALA A 145 11.08 6.58 4.78
C ALA A 145 10.51 5.17 4.64
N ILE A 146 9.49 4.85 5.43
CA ILE A 146 8.73 3.59 5.28
C ILE A 146 8.27 3.46 3.82
N GLY A 147 8.49 2.29 3.22
CA GLY A 147 8.03 1.99 1.86
C GLY A 147 8.89 2.56 0.72
N SER A 148 9.86 3.43 0.98
CA SER A 148 10.66 4.11 -0.07
C SER A 148 11.51 3.17 -0.94
N PHE A 149 11.92 2.01 -0.41
CA PHE A 149 12.62 0.95 -1.18
C PHE A 149 11.81 -0.33 -1.36
N ASN A 150 10.73 -0.50 -0.59
CA ASN A 150 9.90 -1.70 -0.61
C ASN A 150 8.44 -1.26 -0.47
N LEU A 151 7.83 -0.95 -1.61
CA LEU A 151 6.45 -0.46 -1.69
C LEU A 151 5.48 -1.55 -1.21
N PRO A 152 4.43 -1.19 -0.46
CA PRO A 152 3.38 -2.15 -0.08
C PRO A 152 2.52 -2.57 -1.28
N THR A 153 1.98 -3.77 -1.21
CA THR A 153 1.02 -4.33 -2.18
C THR A 153 -0.37 -4.50 -1.58
N TYR A 154 -1.37 -4.64 -2.45
CA TYR A 154 -2.78 -4.64 -2.06
C TYR A 154 -3.55 -5.76 -2.77
N ASP A 155 -4.09 -6.68 -1.98
CA ASP A 155 -4.83 -7.83 -2.50
C ASP A 155 -6.33 -7.52 -2.66
N ILE A 156 -6.89 -7.94 -3.80
CA ILE A 156 -8.30 -7.86 -4.14
C ILE A 156 -8.74 -9.26 -4.57
N ASP A 157 -9.61 -9.91 -3.79
CA ASP A 157 -10.10 -11.25 -4.12
C ASP A 157 -11.24 -11.14 -5.14
N ILE A 158 -10.96 -11.54 -6.38
CA ILE A 158 -11.90 -11.47 -7.51
C ILE A 158 -12.60 -12.81 -7.74
N THR A 159 -12.44 -13.79 -6.84
CA THR A 159 -13.11 -15.10 -6.90
C THR A 159 -14.63 -14.98 -7.08
N PRO A 160 -15.36 -14.04 -6.44
CA PRO A 160 -16.79 -13.86 -6.69
C PRO A 160 -17.17 -13.61 -8.16
N PHE A 161 -16.25 -13.08 -8.96
CA PHE A 161 -16.46 -12.73 -10.37
C PHE A 161 -16.08 -13.85 -11.35
N LEU A 162 -15.44 -14.93 -10.89
CA LEU A 162 -14.94 -16.01 -11.77
C LEU A 162 -16.00 -16.58 -12.69
N GLY A 163 -17.27 -16.65 -12.27
CA GLY A 163 -18.37 -17.10 -13.13
C GLY A 163 -18.47 -16.38 -14.48
N LYS A 164 -18.03 -15.12 -14.55
CA LYS A 164 -17.98 -14.32 -15.78
C LYS A 164 -16.69 -14.48 -16.58
N LEU A 165 -15.62 -14.97 -15.94
CA LEU A 165 -14.25 -14.94 -16.46
C LEU A 165 -13.74 -16.32 -16.96
N LEU A 166 -14.51 -17.39 -16.74
CA LEU A 166 -14.14 -18.78 -17.05
C LEU A 166 -14.65 -19.25 -18.42
N ASP A 167 -14.88 -18.33 -19.35
CA ASP A 167 -15.42 -18.64 -20.68
C ASP A 167 -14.34 -18.96 -21.73
N GLY A 168 -13.06 -18.86 -21.36
CA GLY A 168 -11.91 -19.13 -22.22
C GLY A 168 -11.58 -17.99 -23.18
N LYS A 169 -12.18 -16.80 -23.02
CA LYS A 169 -11.90 -15.61 -23.81
C LYS A 169 -10.97 -14.66 -23.07
N GLU A 170 -10.55 -13.63 -23.80
CA GLU A 170 -9.81 -12.52 -23.22
C GLU A 170 -10.73 -11.61 -22.41
N HIS A 171 -10.31 -11.29 -21.19
CA HIS A 171 -10.94 -10.33 -20.30
C HIS A 171 -10.00 -9.16 -20.04
N ASN A 172 -10.56 -7.95 -19.94
CA ASN A 172 -9.80 -6.72 -19.77
C ASN A 172 -9.68 -6.36 -18.28
N SER A 173 -8.45 -6.26 -17.77
CA SER A 173 -8.14 -5.74 -16.44
C SER A 173 -7.66 -4.30 -16.56
N GLY A 174 -8.43 -3.34 -16.04
CA GLY A 174 -8.18 -1.90 -16.16
C GLY A 174 -7.91 -1.21 -14.83
N PHE A 175 -7.07 -0.18 -14.88
CA PHE A 175 -6.66 0.65 -13.75
C PHE A 175 -6.78 2.12 -14.10
N SER A 176 -7.30 2.91 -13.17
CA SER A 176 -7.27 4.37 -13.25
C SER A 176 -7.04 4.97 -11.87
N VAL A 177 -6.64 6.23 -11.80
CA VAL A 177 -6.44 6.93 -10.51
C VAL A 177 -7.32 8.17 -10.48
N THR A 178 -8.22 8.26 -9.49
CA THR A 178 -9.08 9.44 -9.32
C THR A 178 -8.24 10.65 -8.95
N ASN A 179 -8.59 11.81 -9.52
CA ASN A 179 -7.92 13.09 -9.29
C ASN A 179 -6.42 13.13 -9.63
N ALA A 180 -5.86 12.11 -10.28
CA ALA A 180 -4.44 12.07 -10.64
C ALA A 180 -4.00 13.28 -11.45
N LEU A 181 -2.79 13.75 -11.15
CA LEU A 181 -2.10 14.77 -11.91
C LEU A 181 -1.18 14.08 -12.91
N ASP A 182 -0.08 13.51 -12.44
CA ASP A 182 0.97 12.77 -13.14
C ASP A 182 2.09 12.55 -12.09
N VAL A 183 2.87 11.47 -12.06
CA VAL A 183 2.86 10.21 -12.82
C VAL A 183 2.56 9.08 -11.83
N TRP A 184 1.58 8.23 -12.13
CA TRP A 184 1.24 7.07 -11.29
C TRP A 184 1.68 5.77 -11.95
N PHE A 185 2.69 5.12 -11.39
CA PHE A 185 3.06 3.78 -11.77
C PHE A 185 2.14 2.75 -11.13
N ILE A 186 1.57 1.87 -11.96
CA ILE A 186 0.74 0.74 -11.52
C ILE A 186 1.22 -0.54 -12.18
N ASP A 187 1.33 -1.60 -11.39
CA ASP A 187 1.53 -2.97 -11.84
C ASP A 187 0.61 -3.89 -11.04
N ALA A 188 0.32 -5.08 -11.54
CA ALA A 188 -0.43 -6.07 -10.79
C ALA A 188 -0.06 -7.51 -11.16
N ASN A 189 -0.22 -8.42 -10.20
CA ASN A 189 -0.12 -9.85 -10.41
C ASN A 189 -1.48 -10.50 -10.19
N LEU A 190 -1.95 -11.25 -11.18
CA LEU A 190 -3.14 -12.08 -11.03
C LEU A 190 -2.73 -13.49 -10.60
N HIS A 191 -2.96 -13.78 -9.33
CA HIS A 191 -2.74 -15.08 -8.70
C HIS A 191 -3.94 -15.99 -8.95
N LEU A 192 -3.72 -17.16 -9.55
CA LEU A 192 -4.75 -18.11 -9.94
C LEU A 192 -4.51 -19.48 -9.31
N TRP A 193 -5.56 -20.06 -8.74
CA TRP A 193 -5.57 -21.43 -8.26
C TRP A 193 -6.39 -22.30 -9.19
N LEU A 194 -5.78 -23.38 -9.68
CA LEU A 194 -6.30 -24.22 -10.74
C LEU A 194 -6.73 -25.59 -10.19
N ASP A 195 -7.89 -26.06 -10.61
CA ASP A 195 -8.31 -27.41 -10.31
C ASP A 195 -7.69 -28.39 -11.32
N HIS A 196 -6.71 -29.17 -10.86
CA HIS A 196 -6.03 -30.15 -11.70
C HIS A 196 -6.82 -31.45 -11.93
N LYS A 197 -7.99 -31.63 -11.28
CA LYS A 197 -8.82 -32.84 -11.42
C LYS A 197 -9.93 -32.71 -12.45
N ILE A 198 -10.25 -31.50 -12.87
CA ILE A 198 -11.30 -31.22 -13.86
C ILE A 198 -10.81 -30.18 -14.88
N GLU A 199 -11.35 -30.25 -16.10
CA GLU A 199 -10.97 -29.32 -17.17
C GLU A 199 -11.65 -27.95 -17.05
N LYS A 200 -12.79 -27.88 -16.36
CA LYS A 200 -13.60 -26.67 -16.24
C LYS A 200 -14.31 -26.58 -14.90
N THR A 201 -14.16 -25.43 -14.26
CA THR A 201 -14.95 -25.00 -13.10
C THR A 201 -16.14 -24.15 -13.58
N PHE A 202 -17.15 -24.03 -12.73
CA PHE A 202 -18.33 -23.20 -13.01
C PHE A 202 -18.55 -22.25 -11.84
N GLY A 203 -19.01 -21.04 -12.11
CA GLY A 203 -19.35 -20.12 -11.05
C GLY A 203 -20.45 -19.15 -11.45
N SER A 204 -20.93 -18.41 -10.48
CA SER A 204 -21.85 -17.29 -10.71
C SER A 204 -21.68 -16.26 -9.62
N LEU A 205 -21.80 -15.01 -10.00
CA LEU A 205 -21.99 -13.89 -9.09
C LEU A 205 -23.39 -14.00 -8.48
N VAL A 206 -23.52 -13.78 -7.17
CA VAL A 206 -24.77 -13.85 -6.40
C VAL A 206 -25.22 -12.45 -6.01
N SER A 207 -24.32 -11.64 -5.46
CA SER A 207 -24.57 -10.24 -5.12
C SER A 207 -23.32 -9.41 -5.39
N TYR A 208 -23.53 -8.14 -5.74
CA TYR A 208 -22.46 -7.19 -6.00
C TYR A 208 -22.93 -5.78 -5.69
N GLU A 209 -22.20 -5.12 -4.81
CA GLU A 209 -22.45 -3.76 -4.36
C GLU A 209 -21.14 -2.97 -4.46
N ALA A 210 -21.13 -1.95 -5.31
CA ALA A 210 -20.01 -1.03 -5.46
C ALA A 210 -20.53 0.41 -5.59
N PRO A 211 -21.10 0.99 -4.52
CA PRO A 211 -21.50 2.39 -4.52
C PRO A 211 -20.35 3.31 -4.95
N LYS A 212 -20.73 4.47 -5.53
CA LYS A 212 -19.78 5.53 -5.89
C LYS A 212 -19.04 6.02 -4.64
N LEU A 213 -17.80 6.48 -4.84
CA LEU A 213 -17.00 7.14 -3.82
C LEU A 213 -17.80 8.30 -3.20
N THR A 214 -17.89 8.34 -1.87
CA THR A 214 -18.37 9.53 -1.16
C THR A 214 -17.16 10.38 -0.82
N LEU A 215 -17.02 11.53 -1.47
CA LEU A 215 -15.93 12.48 -1.28
C LEU A 215 -16.50 13.82 -0.83
N HIS A 216 -16.00 14.35 0.27
CA HIS A 216 -16.34 15.67 0.77
C HIS A 216 -15.07 16.50 0.93
N VAL A 217 -15.09 17.70 0.36
CA VAL A 217 -13.99 18.66 0.45
C VAL A 217 -14.58 19.96 1.00
N ASP A 218 -14.05 20.41 2.12
CA ASP A 218 -14.35 21.70 2.72
C ASP A 218 -13.09 22.56 2.72
N SER A 219 -13.23 23.84 2.40
CA SER A 219 -12.11 24.77 2.31
C SER A 219 -12.53 26.13 2.83
N ASN A 220 -11.75 26.69 3.74
CA ASN A 220 -11.96 28.04 4.23
C ASN A 220 -10.62 28.78 4.23
N PHE A 221 -10.50 29.80 3.39
CA PHE A 221 -9.28 30.56 3.17
C PHE A 221 -9.54 32.05 3.23
N SER A 222 -8.57 32.76 3.81
CA SER A 222 -8.41 34.20 3.73
C SER A 222 -6.98 34.49 3.25
N ALA A 223 -6.87 34.93 1.99
CA ALA A 223 -5.60 35.01 1.28
C ALA A 223 -4.85 33.66 1.30
N MET A 224 -3.62 33.61 1.82
CA MET A 224 -2.79 32.39 1.88
C MET A 224 -2.99 31.55 3.14
N ASP A 225 -3.81 32.01 4.09
CA ASP A 225 -4.07 31.32 5.34
C ASP A 225 -5.46 30.68 5.32
N GLY A 226 -5.57 29.47 5.87
CA GLY A 226 -6.81 28.74 5.81
C GLY A 226 -6.65 27.26 6.01
N ARG A 227 -7.75 26.52 5.89
CA ARG A 227 -7.80 25.09 6.13
C ARG A 227 -8.55 24.38 5.00
N PHE A 228 -7.95 23.31 4.48
CA PHE A 228 -8.60 22.31 3.65
C PHE A 228 -8.90 21.07 4.51
N VAL A 229 -10.13 20.57 4.47
CA VAL A 229 -10.52 19.31 5.11
C VAL A 229 -11.11 18.41 4.03
N THR A 230 -10.54 17.22 3.88
CA THR A 230 -11.04 16.22 2.94
C THR A 230 -11.43 14.97 3.72
N SER A 231 -12.62 14.46 3.45
CA SER A 231 -13.05 13.15 3.93
C SER A 231 -13.56 12.31 2.78
N ALA A 232 -13.24 11.02 2.81
CA ALA A 232 -13.74 10.09 1.82
C ALA A 232 -14.14 8.76 2.48
N SER A 233 -15.14 8.10 1.90
CA SER A 233 -15.53 6.74 2.27
C SER A 233 -15.93 5.93 1.05
N ARG A 234 -15.61 4.63 1.08
CA ARG A 234 -16.03 3.69 0.06
C ARG A 234 -16.32 2.31 0.65
N HIS A 235 -17.27 1.62 0.06
CA HIS A 235 -17.61 0.24 0.37
C HIS A 235 -17.78 -0.53 -0.93
N ILE A 236 -17.24 -1.74 -0.97
CA ILE A 236 -17.35 -2.68 -2.09
C ILE A 236 -17.62 -4.05 -1.46
N SER A 237 -18.55 -4.81 -2.02
CA SER A 237 -18.87 -6.17 -1.59
C SER A 237 -19.32 -7.00 -2.78
N ALA A 238 -18.78 -8.20 -2.91
CA ALA A 238 -19.19 -9.16 -3.93
C ALA A 238 -19.28 -10.55 -3.31
N THR A 239 -20.38 -11.24 -3.57
CA THR A 239 -20.56 -12.64 -3.22
C THR A 239 -20.79 -13.44 -4.49
N GLY A 240 -20.05 -14.53 -4.64
CA GLY A 240 -20.20 -15.47 -5.75
C GLY A 240 -19.98 -16.89 -5.26
N TRP A 241 -20.25 -17.85 -6.13
CA TRP A 241 -19.88 -19.25 -5.86
C TRP A 241 -19.08 -19.81 -7.03
N VAL A 242 -18.19 -20.75 -6.72
CA VAL A 242 -17.47 -21.56 -7.68
C VAL A 242 -17.64 -23.03 -7.32
N ASN A 243 -17.91 -23.85 -8.31
CA ASN A 243 -18.04 -25.30 -8.21
C ASN A 243 -16.85 -25.95 -8.90
N SER A 244 -16.09 -26.71 -8.11
CA SER A 244 -14.88 -27.43 -8.53
C SER A 244 -14.94 -28.88 -8.05
N SER A 245 -13.88 -29.66 -8.25
CA SER A 245 -13.74 -31.02 -7.72
C SER A 245 -13.75 -31.06 -6.18
N TYR A 246 -13.49 -29.92 -5.54
CA TYR A 246 -13.55 -29.75 -4.08
C TYR A 246 -14.96 -29.39 -3.58
N GLY A 247 -15.93 -29.28 -4.49
CA GLY A 247 -17.32 -28.94 -4.21
C GLY A 247 -17.64 -27.47 -4.48
N LYS A 248 -18.86 -27.08 -4.12
CA LYS A 248 -19.36 -25.71 -4.28
C LYS A 248 -18.91 -24.84 -3.10
N VAL A 249 -18.06 -23.86 -3.38
CA VAL A 249 -17.58 -22.86 -2.42
C VAL A 249 -18.26 -21.53 -2.72
N MET A 250 -18.86 -20.91 -1.70
CA MET A 250 -19.40 -19.57 -1.76
C MET A 250 -18.39 -18.61 -1.14
N THR A 251 -17.96 -17.60 -1.89
CA THR A 251 -16.96 -16.62 -1.46
C THR A 251 -17.58 -15.24 -1.45
N THR A 252 -17.41 -14.54 -0.33
CA THR A 252 -17.72 -13.12 -0.18
C THR A 252 -16.41 -12.36 0.01
N PHE A 253 -16.14 -11.39 -0.84
CA PHE A 253 -15.07 -10.42 -0.68
C PHE A 253 -15.67 -9.05 -0.39
N TYR A 254 -15.05 -8.29 0.52
CA TYR A 254 -15.44 -6.91 0.76
C TYR A 254 -14.23 -6.01 0.99
N GLN A 255 -14.42 -4.73 0.69
CA GLN A 255 -13.54 -3.64 1.09
C GLN A 255 -14.34 -2.51 1.74
N ARG A 256 -13.75 -1.86 2.74
CA ARG A 256 -14.28 -0.69 3.42
C ARG A 256 -13.15 0.28 3.68
N PHE A 257 -13.37 1.52 3.29
CA PHE A 257 -12.35 2.55 3.37
C PHE A 257 -12.87 3.82 4.06
N SER A 258 -12.00 4.46 4.85
CA SER A 258 -12.25 5.78 5.43
C SER A 258 -10.99 6.63 5.39
N TYR A 259 -11.13 7.87 4.92
CA TYR A 259 -10.05 8.81 4.74
C TYR A 259 -10.44 10.10 5.42
N LYS A 260 -9.51 10.68 6.17
CA LYS A 260 -9.62 12.01 6.75
C LYS A 260 -8.30 12.72 6.57
N ASN A 261 -8.35 13.94 6.06
CA ASN A 261 -7.22 14.83 5.93
C ASN A 261 -7.62 16.23 6.36
N SER A 262 -6.71 16.91 7.04
CA SER A 262 -6.77 18.30 7.38
C SER A 262 -5.43 18.93 7.02
N ASN A 263 -5.44 19.91 6.12
CA ASN A 263 -4.28 20.68 5.72
C ASN A 263 -4.51 22.14 6.11
N LEU A 264 -3.69 22.66 7.03
CA LEU A 264 -3.80 24.01 7.60
C LEU A 264 -2.62 24.85 7.15
N TYR A 265 -2.90 26.02 6.58
CA TYR A 265 -1.94 27.06 6.26
C TYR A 265 -2.10 28.23 7.22
N SER A 266 -0.98 28.77 7.67
CA SER A 266 -0.96 29.92 8.56
C SER A 266 0.29 30.77 8.32
N LYS A 267 0.28 31.99 8.87
CA LYS A 267 1.38 32.96 8.76
C LYS A 267 1.66 33.28 7.29
N ASN A 268 0.61 33.68 6.57
CA ASN A 268 0.68 33.99 5.15
C ASN A 268 1.24 32.82 4.32
N GLY A 269 0.76 31.60 4.57
CA GLY A 269 1.15 30.38 3.86
C GLY A 269 2.54 29.82 4.19
N THR A 270 3.33 30.48 5.04
CA THR A 270 4.70 30.03 5.39
C THR A 270 4.73 28.79 6.28
N PHE A 271 3.62 28.50 6.98
CA PHE A 271 3.47 27.37 7.88
C PHE A 271 2.36 26.45 7.36
N GLN A 272 2.66 25.17 7.24
CA GLN A 272 1.75 24.12 6.82
C GLN A 272 1.68 23.00 7.87
N VAL A 273 0.47 22.54 8.18
CA VAL A 273 0.22 21.34 8.99
C VAL A 273 -0.72 20.40 8.26
N VAL A 274 -0.24 19.21 7.95
CA VAL A 274 -1.05 18.10 7.41
C VAL A 274 -1.30 17.08 8.53
N ASN A 275 -2.55 16.68 8.70
CA ASN A 275 -2.94 15.56 9.55
C ASN A 275 -3.89 14.67 8.76
N GLN A 276 -3.46 13.46 8.46
CA GLN A 276 -4.14 12.50 7.61
C GLN A 276 -4.21 11.12 8.27
N THR A 277 -5.34 10.45 8.09
CA THR A 277 -5.51 9.04 8.43
C THR A 277 -6.24 8.33 7.30
N ILE A 278 -5.67 7.23 6.83
CA ILE A 278 -6.31 6.28 5.92
C ILE A 278 -6.61 5.00 6.71
N GLU A 279 -7.84 4.55 6.69
CA GLU A 279 -8.26 3.24 7.18
C GLU A 279 -8.73 2.39 6.00
N ALA A 280 -8.10 1.23 5.82
CA ALA A 280 -8.45 0.25 4.79
C ALA A 280 -8.75 -1.09 5.45
N LYS A 281 -9.97 -1.58 5.28
CA LYS A 281 -10.39 -2.91 5.75
C LYS A 281 -10.80 -3.74 4.56
N SER A 282 -10.28 -4.96 4.48
CA SER A 282 -10.75 -5.96 3.53
C SER A 282 -11.00 -7.28 4.24
N GLY A 283 -11.87 -8.09 3.67
CA GLY A 283 -12.08 -9.44 4.16
C GLY A 283 -12.59 -10.38 3.09
N VAL A 284 -12.21 -11.64 3.25
CA VAL A 284 -12.65 -12.78 2.43
C VAL A 284 -13.29 -13.80 3.37
N PHE A 285 -14.51 -14.18 3.05
CA PHE A 285 -15.21 -15.27 3.71
C PHE A 285 -15.58 -16.32 2.67
N ALA A 286 -15.00 -17.52 2.78
CA ALA A 286 -15.32 -18.64 1.90
C ALA A 286 -15.97 -19.78 2.71
N LYS A 287 -17.12 -20.25 2.24
CA LYS A 287 -17.95 -21.26 2.90
C LYS A 287 -18.36 -22.36 1.93
N SER A 288 -18.15 -23.61 2.34
CA SER A 288 -18.74 -24.81 1.74
C SER A 288 -19.25 -25.74 2.84
N SER A 289 -19.74 -26.93 2.47
CA SER A 289 -20.14 -27.97 3.44
C SER A 289 -18.99 -28.48 4.31
N VAL A 290 -17.73 -28.30 3.87
CA VAL A 290 -16.53 -28.85 4.53
C VAL A 290 -15.50 -27.76 4.87
N VAL A 291 -15.62 -26.58 4.26
CA VAL A 291 -14.63 -25.51 4.34
C VAL A 291 -15.25 -24.22 4.88
N LEU A 292 -14.55 -23.60 5.84
CA LEU A 292 -14.84 -22.28 6.36
C LEU A 292 -13.50 -21.57 6.44
N PHE A 293 -13.22 -20.69 5.50
CA PHE A 293 -12.04 -19.83 5.49
C PHE A 293 -12.47 -18.39 5.73
N LEU A 294 -11.78 -17.73 6.64
CA LEU A 294 -11.96 -16.33 6.94
C LEU A 294 -10.59 -15.66 6.90
N GLU A 295 -10.53 -14.52 6.22
CA GLU A 295 -9.43 -13.59 6.33
C GLU A 295 -9.98 -12.17 6.47
N GLU A 296 -9.44 -11.41 7.42
CA GLU A 296 -9.71 -9.99 7.58
C GLU A 296 -8.38 -9.25 7.77
N VAL A 297 -8.20 -8.20 6.98
CA VAL A 297 -7.03 -7.32 7.04
C VAL A 297 -7.52 -5.91 7.35
N HIS A 298 -6.95 -5.31 8.38
CA HIS A 298 -7.18 -3.91 8.71
C HIS A 298 -5.85 -3.17 8.72
N ARG A 299 -5.70 -2.22 7.79
CA ARG A 299 -4.56 -1.32 7.67
C ARG A 299 -4.93 0.09 8.08
N THR A 300 -4.04 0.75 8.80
CA THR A 300 -4.19 2.15 9.20
C THR A 300 -2.91 2.92 8.91
N PHE A 301 -3.02 3.99 8.12
CA PHE A 301 -1.92 4.84 7.68
C PHE A 301 -2.08 6.26 8.24
N PRO A 302 -1.59 6.53 9.46
CA PRO A 302 -1.50 7.90 9.97
C PRO A 302 -0.33 8.64 9.33
N LEU A 303 -0.54 9.91 9.00
CA LEU A 303 0.47 10.83 8.51
C LEU A 303 0.27 12.20 9.17
N TYR A 304 1.35 12.75 9.71
CA TYR A 304 1.43 14.10 10.21
C TYR A 304 2.66 14.77 9.62
N ILE A 305 2.48 15.96 9.06
CA ILE A 305 3.56 16.78 8.52
C ILE A 305 3.39 18.18 9.07
N PHE A 306 4.47 18.73 9.61
CA PHE A 306 4.63 20.15 9.87
C PHE A 306 5.77 20.66 9.01
N SER A 307 5.56 21.80 8.37
CA SER A 307 6.57 22.53 7.62
C SER A 307 6.40 24.01 7.91
N GLY A 308 7.48 24.70 8.29
CA GLY A 308 7.47 26.11 8.59
C GLY A 308 8.71 26.79 8.03
N THR A 309 8.51 27.85 7.26
CA THR A 309 9.60 28.67 6.74
C THR A 309 9.76 29.96 7.55
N SER A 310 10.99 30.34 7.87
CA SER A 310 11.35 31.58 8.57
C SER A 310 12.59 32.23 7.94
N ASP A 311 12.91 33.43 8.41
CA ASP A 311 14.17 34.13 8.12
C ASP A 311 14.45 34.37 6.63
N GLN A 312 13.40 34.72 5.86
CA GLN A 312 13.51 35.04 4.45
C GLN A 312 14.27 36.37 4.24
N VAL A 313 15.57 36.29 3.98
CA VAL A 313 16.43 37.46 3.69
C VAL A 313 17.13 37.23 2.36
N GLY A 314 16.74 38.01 1.33
CA GLY A 314 17.23 37.80 -0.03
C GLY A 314 16.87 36.40 -0.53
N ASP A 315 17.88 35.62 -0.92
CA ASP A 315 17.73 34.24 -1.42
C ASP A 315 17.89 33.17 -0.31
N GLU A 316 17.86 33.55 0.97
CA GLU A 316 18.04 32.64 2.10
C GLU A 316 16.74 32.43 2.88
N TYR A 317 16.47 31.18 3.27
CA TYR A 317 15.38 30.84 4.18
C TYR A 317 15.76 29.67 5.11
N SER A 318 15.17 29.65 6.29
CA SER A 318 15.19 28.51 7.21
C SER A 318 13.90 27.70 7.05
N LEU A 319 14.01 26.38 6.94
CA LEU A 319 12.89 25.45 6.93
C LEU A 319 12.98 24.57 8.18
N VAL A 320 11.93 24.57 8.99
CA VAL A 320 11.76 23.62 10.11
C VAL A 320 10.65 22.65 9.73
N SER A 321 10.92 21.36 9.91
CA SER A 321 9.96 20.32 9.52
C SER A 321 9.85 19.22 10.57
N VAL A 322 8.67 18.60 10.65
CA VAL A 322 8.42 17.39 11.44
C VAL A 322 7.55 16.47 10.62
N VAL A 323 7.92 15.19 10.52
CA VAL A 323 7.12 14.15 9.88
C VAL A 323 6.87 13.05 10.91
N LYS A 324 5.63 12.59 11.00
CA LYS A 324 5.30 11.32 11.67
C LYS A 324 4.43 10.51 10.74
N MET A 325 4.81 9.28 10.48
CA MET A 325 4.06 8.38 9.60
C MET A 325 4.00 6.98 10.18
N GLY A 326 2.98 6.22 9.81
CA GLY A 326 2.86 4.84 10.27
C GLY A 326 2.23 3.92 9.24
N PHE A 327 2.75 2.70 9.17
CA PHE A 327 2.14 1.57 8.52
C PHE A 327 1.74 0.57 9.60
N ASN A 328 0.44 0.51 9.91
CA ASN A 328 -0.09 -0.44 10.88
C ASN A 328 -0.98 -1.45 10.17
N GLU A 329 -0.81 -2.72 10.48
CA GLU A 329 -1.65 -3.81 9.96
C GLU A 329 -2.07 -4.74 11.09
N LYS A 330 -3.33 -5.16 11.05
CA LYS A 330 -3.82 -6.31 11.80
C LYS A 330 -4.45 -7.28 10.82
N ARG A 331 -4.02 -8.53 10.84
CA ARG A 331 -4.58 -9.60 10.01
C ARG A 331 -5.05 -10.73 10.90
N ILE A 332 -6.26 -11.20 10.66
CA ILE A 332 -6.76 -12.45 11.21
C ILE A 332 -7.05 -13.32 10.01
N SER A 333 -6.52 -14.53 10.00
CA SER A 333 -6.84 -15.53 8.99
C SER A 333 -7.02 -16.86 9.66
N GLY A 334 -7.92 -17.70 9.18
CA GLY A 334 -8.15 -18.98 9.84
C GLY A 334 -9.16 -19.85 9.15
N ARG A 335 -9.16 -21.11 9.59
CA ARG A 335 -10.10 -22.14 9.12
C ARG A 335 -10.69 -22.88 10.30
N LYS A 336 -12.02 -23.02 10.33
CA LYS A 336 -12.77 -23.73 11.39
C LYS A 336 -12.38 -23.29 12.82
N GLN A 337 -11.37 -23.92 13.42
CA GLN A 337 -10.89 -23.68 14.79
C GLN A 337 -9.42 -23.21 14.86
N GLU A 338 -8.68 -23.20 13.76
CA GLU A 338 -7.30 -22.73 13.71
C GLU A 338 -7.26 -21.31 13.14
N PHE A 339 -6.79 -20.36 13.94
CA PHE A 339 -6.66 -18.96 13.57
C PHE A 339 -5.22 -18.50 13.75
N SER A 340 -4.68 -17.87 12.71
CA SER A 340 -3.48 -17.06 12.78
C SER A 340 -3.86 -15.59 12.97
N TYR A 341 -3.06 -14.90 13.75
CA TYR A 341 -3.16 -13.47 13.97
C TYR A 341 -1.81 -12.84 13.70
N ILE A 342 -1.83 -11.67 13.06
CA ILE A 342 -0.67 -10.82 12.86
C ILE A 342 -1.03 -9.40 13.28
N SER A 343 -0.10 -8.76 13.99
CA SER A 343 -0.10 -7.34 14.31
C SER A 343 1.24 -6.75 13.91
N LEU A 344 1.23 -5.80 12.99
CA LEU A 344 2.38 -5.01 12.59
C LEU A 344 2.16 -3.55 12.95
N GLN A 345 3.15 -2.97 13.62
CA GLN A 345 3.29 -1.53 13.84
C GLN A 345 4.65 -1.11 13.30
N ASN A 346 4.65 -0.30 12.25
CA ASN A 346 5.85 0.36 11.75
C ASN A 346 5.60 1.87 11.82
N ALA A 347 6.24 2.55 12.77
CA ALA A 347 6.06 3.98 12.99
C ALA A 347 7.40 4.70 12.83
N GLN A 348 7.37 5.84 12.15
CA GLN A 348 8.55 6.65 11.90
C GLN A 348 8.26 8.10 12.27
N SER A 349 9.23 8.74 12.93
CA SER A 349 9.19 10.15 13.28
C SER A 349 10.50 10.78 12.85
N ALA A 350 10.42 11.85 12.07
CA ALA A 350 11.56 12.65 11.66
C ALA A 350 11.33 14.11 12.04
N HIS A 351 12.40 14.81 12.41
CA HIS A 351 12.35 16.23 12.69
C HIS A 351 13.72 16.87 12.43
N GLY A 352 13.70 18.18 12.18
CA GLY A 352 14.93 18.87 11.86
C GLY A 352 14.69 20.23 11.25
N TYR A 353 15.80 20.86 10.88
CA TYR A 353 15.80 22.13 10.17
C TYR A 353 16.84 22.13 9.06
N MET A 354 16.66 22.97 8.07
CA MET A 354 17.67 23.28 7.07
C MET A 354 17.68 24.78 6.77
N LYS A 355 18.86 25.32 6.52
CA LYS A 355 19.03 26.65 5.93
C LYS A 355 19.37 26.47 4.46
N VAL A 356 18.64 27.16 3.61
CA VAL A 356 18.78 27.08 2.16
C VAL A 356 19.19 28.44 1.64
N LYS A 357 20.19 28.46 0.76
CA LYS A 357 20.59 29.64 -0.01
C LYS A 357 20.41 29.32 -1.49
N LYS A 358 19.53 30.05 -2.16
CA LYS A 358 19.06 29.72 -3.52
C LYS A 358 18.46 28.31 -3.52
N ASN A 359 19.20 27.33 -4.05
CA ASN A 359 18.78 25.93 -4.15
C ASN A 359 19.70 24.97 -3.39
N LEU A 360 20.63 25.49 -2.57
CA LEU A 360 21.61 24.69 -1.85
C LEU A 360 21.35 24.72 -0.35
N VAL A 361 21.35 23.54 0.27
CA VAL A 361 21.35 23.40 1.73
C VAL A 361 22.74 23.77 2.25
N VAL A 362 22.84 24.85 3.03
CA VAL A 362 24.12 25.37 3.56
C VAL A 362 24.38 24.96 5.01
N ASP A 363 23.32 24.66 5.76
CA ASP A 363 23.36 24.20 7.16
C ASP A 363 22.08 23.42 7.46
N GLY A 364 22.13 22.52 8.43
CA GLY A 364 20.93 21.78 8.82
C GLY A 364 21.21 20.57 9.70
N LEU A 365 20.12 20.06 10.26
CA LEU A 365 20.09 18.88 11.11
C LEU A 365 18.86 18.07 10.76
N GLY A 366 19.05 16.76 10.54
CA GLY A 366 17.96 15.80 10.41
C GLY A 366 18.09 14.70 11.45
N GLU A 367 16.99 14.37 12.11
CA GLU A 367 16.91 13.25 13.05
C GLU A 367 15.69 12.39 12.72
N THR A 368 15.92 11.08 12.61
CA THR A 368 14.88 10.11 12.26
C THR A 368 14.91 8.93 13.23
N HIS A 369 13.76 8.59 13.76
CA HIS A 369 13.52 7.41 14.60
C HIS A 369 12.48 6.52 13.94
N GLN A 370 12.74 5.21 13.92
CA GLN A 370 11.80 4.21 13.45
C GLN A 370 11.62 3.11 14.49
N VAL A 371 10.35 2.72 14.68
CA VAL A 371 9.94 1.63 15.56
C VAL A 371 9.18 0.62 14.71
N TYR A 372 9.75 -0.57 14.57
CA TYR A 372 9.14 -1.71 13.94
C TYR A 372 8.79 -2.75 15.01
N LYS A 373 7.53 -3.18 15.05
CA LYS A 373 7.04 -4.22 15.95
C LYS A 373 6.09 -5.13 15.19
N TYR A 374 6.47 -6.39 15.12
CA TYR A 374 5.68 -7.48 14.57
C TYR A 374 5.35 -8.46 15.70
N ALA A 375 4.09 -8.85 15.80
CA ALA A 375 3.65 -9.92 16.69
C ALA A 375 2.63 -10.77 15.95
N GLY A 376 2.96 -12.04 15.73
CA GLY A 376 2.13 -13.01 15.07
C GLY A 376 2.01 -14.31 15.85
N THR A 377 1.18 -15.23 15.36
CA THR A 377 1.11 -16.60 15.86
C THR A 377 2.36 -17.44 15.54
N ASP A 378 3.13 -17.01 14.54
CA ASP A 378 4.38 -17.59 14.05
C ASP A 378 5.62 -17.05 14.77
N GLY A 379 5.51 -15.96 15.50
CA GLY A 379 6.61 -15.39 16.26
C GLY A 379 6.45 -13.91 16.50
N CYS A 380 7.51 -13.26 16.94
CA CYS A 380 7.51 -11.82 17.05
C CYS A 380 8.89 -11.23 16.85
N TYR A 381 8.93 -9.97 16.41
CA TYR A 381 10.14 -9.26 16.11
C TYR A 381 9.96 -7.78 16.42
N SER A 382 10.99 -7.15 16.96
CA SER A 382 11.01 -5.71 17.15
C SER A 382 12.36 -5.13 16.78
N ARG A 383 12.37 -3.93 16.21
CA ARG A 383 13.56 -3.13 15.97
C ARG A 383 13.28 -1.67 16.23
N PHE A 384 14.21 -1.03 16.91
CA PHE A 384 14.20 0.40 17.20
C PHE A 384 15.50 0.96 16.65
N VAL A 385 15.40 1.86 15.68
CA VAL A 385 16.57 2.46 15.06
C VAL A 385 16.43 3.98 15.03
N GLY A 386 17.52 4.67 15.30
CA GLY A 386 17.57 6.12 15.32
C GLY A 386 18.83 6.64 14.66
N SER A 387 18.69 7.77 13.99
CA SER A 387 19.78 8.46 13.32
C SER A 387 19.75 9.95 13.58
N ARG A 388 20.95 10.54 13.55
CA ARG A 388 21.18 11.97 13.56
C ARG A 388 22.19 12.29 12.48
N ASN A 389 21.77 13.06 11.47
CA ASN A 389 22.50 13.24 10.23
C ASN A 389 22.95 11.87 9.67
N TYR A 390 24.24 11.72 9.35
CA TYR A 390 24.76 10.49 8.74
C TYR A 390 25.03 9.36 9.73
N THR A 391 24.75 9.55 11.01
CA THR A 391 25.16 8.62 12.07
C THR A 391 23.96 7.91 12.67
N ILE A 392 24.01 6.57 12.73
CA ILE A 392 23.10 5.77 13.56
C ILE A 392 23.47 5.99 15.03
N ILE A 393 22.53 6.52 15.81
CA ILE A 393 22.72 6.82 17.24
C ILE A 393 22.27 5.68 18.15
N PHE A 394 21.31 4.87 17.70
CA PHE A 394 20.92 3.62 18.35
C PHE A 394 20.32 2.66 17.32
N ASP A 395 20.56 1.36 17.51
CA ASP A 395 19.93 0.28 16.76
C ASP A 395 19.81 -0.93 17.68
N SER A 396 18.58 -1.28 18.04
CA SER A 396 18.30 -2.43 18.90
C SER A 396 17.19 -3.28 18.29
N SER A 397 17.44 -4.58 18.20
CA SER A 397 16.47 -5.55 17.72
C SER A 397 16.29 -6.69 18.72
N GLY A 398 15.14 -7.35 18.67
CA GLY A 398 14.92 -8.54 19.48
C GLY A 398 13.60 -9.25 19.17
N ASP A 399 13.60 -10.55 19.46
CA ASP A 399 12.51 -11.48 19.16
C ASP A 399 11.63 -11.80 20.39
N VAL A 400 11.73 -10.98 21.44
CA VAL A 400 11.11 -11.28 22.74
C VAL A 400 9.86 -10.43 22.94
N CYS A 401 8.69 -11.07 22.86
CA CYS A 401 7.44 -10.49 23.30
C CYS A 401 7.15 -10.92 24.72
N SER A 402 7.04 -9.95 25.64
CA SER A 402 6.51 -10.23 26.97
C SER A 402 5.07 -10.70 26.79
N LYS A 403 4.81 -12.01 26.99
CA LYS A 403 3.47 -12.58 27.03
C LYS A 403 2.68 -11.87 28.13
N ARG A 404 1.87 -10.87 27.78
CA ARG A 404 0.88 -10.34 28.72
C ARG A 404 -0.22 -11.40 28.83
N SER A 405 -0.32 -12.03 30.00
CA SER A 405 -1.39 -12.97 30.33
C SER A 405 -2.78 -12.37 30.05
N PRO A 406 -3.78 -13.16 29.62
CA PRO A 406 -5.12 -12.68 29.26
C PRO A 406 -5.97 -12.11 30.41
N HIS A 407 -5.40 -11.83 31.59
CA HIS A 407 -6.16 -11.58 32.82
C HIS A 407 -6.04 -10.21 33.46
N ASN A 408 -5.30 -9.26 32.88
CA ASN A 408 -5.32 -7.88 33.39
C ASN A 408 -5.96 -6.92 32.39
N ARG A 409 -7.28 -6.73 32.55
CA ARG A 409 -7.98 -5.56 32.00
C ARG A 409 -7.32 -4.29 32.54
N PRO A 410 -6.90 -3.33 31.70
CA PRO A 410 -6.49 -2.02 32.19
C PRO A 410 -7.74 -1.29 32.71
N LYS A 411 -7.75 -0.92 33.99
CA LYS A 411 -8.65 0.12 34.49
C LYS A 411 -8.20 1.44 33.87
N PHE A 412 -9.02 2.03 33.02
CA PHE A 412 -8.84 3.43 32.60
C PHE A 412 -9.05 4.32 33.83
N SER A 413 -7.97 4.91 34.36
CA SER A 413 -8.08 6.05 35.26
C SER A 413 -8.21 7.32 34.42
N SER A 414 -9.38 7.94 34.50
CA SER A 414 -9.62 9.29 34.03
C SER A 414 -8.69 10.27 34.76
N VAL A 415 -7.71 10.83 34.05
CA VAL A 415 -6.97 12.01 34.51
C VAL A 415 -7.66 13.22 33.91
N LYS A 416 -8.24 14.05 34.79
CA LYS A 416 -8.70 15.41 34.48
C LYS A 416 -7.47 16.26 34.20
N LEU A 417 -7.49 16.97 33.07
CA LEU A 417 -6.63 18.12 32.83
C LEU A 417 -7.20 19.30 33.62
N THR A 418 -6.42 19.82 34.57
CA THR A 418 -6.47 21.23 35.01
C THR A 418 -5.46 22.03 34.22
#